data_AF-A0A9Q1ADC7-F1
#
_entry.id   AF-A0A9Q1ADC7-F1
#
_cell.length_a   1.000
_cell.length_b   1.000
_cell.length_c   1.000
_cell.angle_alpha   90.00
_cell.angle_beta   90.00
_cell.angle_gamma   90.00
#
_symmetry.space_group_name_H-M   'P 1'
#
loop_
_entity.id
_entity.type
_entity.pdbx_description
1 polymer ?
#
loop_
_entity_poly.entity_id
_entity_poly.type
_entity_poly.pdbx_seq_one_letter_code
_entity_poly.pdbx_strand_id
1 'polypeptide(L)'
;MACLSGIVFLWRLFDQIRHWKKPSITILIYSLFVVMVVSPKLMLSTFFLAFFVLGVWRFPKRPRHPPHMDTKLSHAETAQYDELDEEFDTFPTSKQGEALKTRYDRLRGIAGRLMIMIGDLATQLERIHALVSWRDPRATTMFLIFCLIACVLAHQVQFRYFVLVTWTYAMRPPRLRVGIPSILQNFLRRLPAKTDSML
;
A
#
# COMPACT_ATOMS: atom_id res chain seq x y z
N MET A 1 -14.03 -10.10 9.82
CA MET A 1 -13.56 -9.39 8.60
C MET A 1 -13.92 -7.89 8.53
N ALA A 2 -14.60 -7.27 9.51
CA ALA A 2 -15.01 -5.86 9.43
C ALA A 2 -13.84 -4.87 9.29
N CYS A 3 -12.71 -5.10 9.98
CA CYS A 3 -11.52 -4.24 9.87
C CYS A 3 -10.92 -4.23 8.46
N LEU A 4 -10.86 -5.38 7.79
CA LEU A 4 -10.37 -5.49 6.41
C LEU A 4 -11.31 -4.77 5.44
N SER A 5 -12.62 -4.89 5.63
CA SER A 5 -13.60 -4.12 4.82
C SER A 5 -13.44 -2.61 5.02
N GLY A 6 -13.13 -2.17 6.24
CA GLY A 6 -12.83 -0.77 6.57
C GLY A 6 -11.56 -0.28 5.87
N ILE A 7 -10.48 -1.07 5.91
CA ILE A 7 -9.21 -0.75 5.24
C ILE A 7 -9.38 -0.67 3.72
N VAL A 8 -10.11 -1.62 3.11
CA VAL A 8 -10.40 -1.60 1.67
C VAL A 8 -11.24 -0.38 1.29
N PHE A 9 -12.22 -0.02 2.11
CA PHE A 9 -13.02 1.19 1.91
C PHE A 9 -12.16 2.46 2.04
N LEU A 10 -11.29 2.55 3.04
CA LEU A 10 -10.33 3.64 3.20
C LEU A 10 -9.38 3.74 2.01
N TRP A 11 -8.89 2.61 1.50
CA TRP A 11 -8.02 2.57 0.33
C TRP A 11 -8.75 3.07 -0.93
N ARG A 12 -9.99 2.61 -1.15
CA ARG A 12 -10.82 3.11 -2.25
C ARG A 12 -11.11 4.61 -2.12
N LEU A 13 -11.40 5.10 -0.92
CA LEU A 13 -11.59 6.54 -0.69
C LEU A 13 -10.31 7.32 -1.00
N PHE A 14 -9.16 6.83 -0.53
CA PHE A 14 -7.88 7.45 -0.82
C PHE A 14 -7.62 7.49 -2.34
N ASP A 15 -7.89 6.41 -3.05
CA ASP A 15 -7.77 6.34 -4.51
C ASP A 15 -8.73 7.32 -5.21
N GLN A 16 -9.97 7.42 -4.76
CA GLN A 16 -10.94 8.39 -5.29
C GLN A 16 -10.51 9.85 -5.08
N ILE A 17 -9.94 10.16 -3.90
CA ILE A 17 -9.38 11.48 -3.59
C ILE A 17 -8.17 11.74 -4.48
N ARG A 18 -7.28 10.76 -4.62
CA ARG A 18 -6.09 10.85 -5.46
C ARG A 18 -6.45 11.08 -6.92
N HIS A 19 -7.53 10.48 -7.44
CA HIS A 19 -7.98 10.69 -8.81
C HIS A 19 -8.87 11.93 -8.99
N TRP A 20 -9.06 12.75 -7.95
CA TRP A 20 -9.86 13.99 -7.99
C TRP A 20 -11.29 13.77 -8.54
N LYS A 21 -11.91 12.60 -8.27
CA LYS A 21 -13.26 12.28 -8.78
C LYS A 21 -14.33 13.27 -8.30
N LYS A 22 -14.16 13.81 -7.09
CA LYS A 22 -15.02 14.85 -6.49
C LYS A 22 -14.16 16.01 -5.97
N PRO A 23 -13.84 17.01 -6.81
CA PRO A 23 -12.83 18.02 -6.48
C PRO A 23 -13.18 18.82 -5.22
N SER A 24 -14.46 19.08 -4.95
CA SER A 24 -14.89 19.82 -3.76
C SER A 24 -14.53 19.09 -2.47
N ILE A 25 -14.68 17.76 -2.43
CA ILE A 25 -14.35 16.93 -1.26
C ILE A 25 -12.84 16.82 -1.10
N THR A 26 -12.09 16.68 -2.21
CA THR A 26 -10.63 16.58 -2.15
C THR A 26 -10.01 17.89 -1.68
N ILE A 27 -10.51 19.04 -2.13
CA ILE A 27 -10.08 20.37 -1.67
C ILE A 27 -10.38 20.54 -0.18
N LEU A 28 -11.57 20.16 0.29
CA LEU A 28 -11.95 20.23 1.71
C LEU A 28 -11.02 19.38 2.59
N ILE A 29 -10.77 18.13 2.21
CA ILE A 29 -9.88 17.22 2.96
C ILE A 29 -8.44 17.76 2.95
N TYR A 30 -7.99 18.27 1.81
CA TYR A 30 -6.67 18.87 1.68
C TYR A 30 -6.51 20.11 2.56
N SER A 31 -7.46 21.05 2.54
CA SER A 31 -7.41 22.24 3.39
C SER A 31 -7.45 21.89 4.88
N LEU A 32 -8.29 20.92 5.28
CA LEU A 32 -8.36 20.45 6.66
C LEU A 32 -7.01 19.88 7.12
N PHE A 33 -6.36 19.08 6.26
CA PHE A 33 -5.04 18.52 6.55
C PHE A 33 -3.98 19.61 6.70
N VAL A 34 -3.96 20.62 5.83
CA VAL A 34 -3.01 21.74 5.91
C VAL A 34 -3.18 22.51 7.24
N VAL A 35 -4.41 22.84 7.62
CA VAL A 35 -4.70 23.52 8.90
C VAL A 35 -4.23 22.69 10.09
N MET A 36 -4.48 21.37 10.06
CA MET A 36 -4.05 20.43 11.10
C MET A 36 -2.51 20.37 11.24
N VAL A 37 -1.76 20.43 10.14
CA VAL A 37 -0.28 20.40 10.19
C VAL A 37 0.31 21.75 10.62
N VAL A 38 -0.28 22.87 10.21
CA VAL A 38 0.21 24.21 10.58
C VAL A 38 -0.02 24.51 12.07
N SER A 39 -1.13 24.03 12.64
CA SER A 39 -1.50 24.27 14.04
C SER A 39 -1.41 22.99 14.90
N PRO A 40 -0.23 22.64 15.43
CA PRO A 40 -0.02 21.41 16.22
C PRO A 40 -0.90 21.34 17.47
N LYS A 41 -1.17 22.50 18.09
CA LYS A 41 -2.02 22.62 19.29
C LYS A 41 -3.47 22.21 19.00
N LEU A 42 -3.91 22.34 17.75
CA LEU A 42 -5.26 22.01 17.30
C LEU A 42 -5.39 20.57 16.77
N MET A 43 -4.29 19.83 16.58
CA MET A 43 -4.33 18.45 16.07
C MET A 43 -5.26 17.58 16.92
N LEU A 44 -5.09 17.61 18.24
CA LEU A 44 -5.86 16.75 19.14
C LEU A 44 -7.36 17.12 19.12
N SER A 45 -7.68 18.42 19.19
CA SER A 45 -9.06 18.92 19.18
C SER A 45 -9.78 18.61 17.86
N THR A 46 -9.13 18.87 16.73
CA THR A 46 -9.70 18.58 15.40
C THR A 46 -9.87 17.09 15.16
N PHE A 47 -8.97 16.25 15.66
CA PHE A 47 -9.11 14.79 15.61
C PHE A 47 -10.36 14.32 16.36
N PHE A 48 -10.53 14.74 17.62
CA PHE A 48 -11.72 14.38 18.39
C PHE A 48 -13.01 14.91 17.76
N LEU A 49 -13.01 16.15 17.27
CA LEU A 49 -14.15 16.73 16.56
C LEU A 49 -14.49 15.93 15.29
N ALA A 50 -13.49 15.47 14.53
CA ALA A 50 -13.70 14.68 13.34
C ALA A 50 -14.34 13.32 13.66
N PHE A 51 -13.88 12.62 14.71
CA PHE A 51 -14.52 11.38 15.17
C PHE A 51 -15.95 11.62 15.66
N PHE A 52 -16.19 12.72 16.37
CA PHE A 52 -17.52 13.09 16.83
C PHE A 52 -18.48 13.32 15.67
N VAL A 53 -18.11 14.18 14.71
CA VAL A 53 -18.92 14.45 13.50
C VAL A 53 -19.14 13.17 12.69
N LEU A 54 -18.11 12.32 12.54
CA LEU A 54 -18.24 11.04 11.85
C LEU A 54 -19.22 10.11 12.57
N GLY A 55 -19.17 10.05 13.90
CA GLY A 55 -20.09 9.27 14.73
C GLY A 55 -21.53 9.75 14.58
N VAL A 56 -21.76 11.05 14.70
CA VAL A 56 -23.09 11.67 14.54
C VAL A 56 -23.63 11.45 13.12
N TRP A 57 -22.80 11.61 12.08
CA TRP A 57 -23.22 11.34 10.70
C TRP A 57 -23.59 9.85 10.51
N ARG A 58 -22.82 8.93 11.10
CA ARG A 58 -23.09 7.49 10.97
C ARG A 58 -24.28 7.03 11.81
N PHE A 59 -24.66 7.75 12.85
CA PHE A 59 -25.77 7.40 13.74
C PHE A 59 -27.10 7.10 13.02
N PRO A 60 -27.60 7.93 12.08
CA PRO A 60 -28.83 7.62 11.34
C PRO A 60 -28.69 6.40 10.41
N LYS A 61 -27.47 6.06 9.97
CA LYS A 61 -27.18 4.92 9.08
C LYS A 61 -26.89 3.63 9.84
N ARG A 62 -27.18 3.57 11.15
CA ARG A 62 -26.93 2.36 11.94
C ARG A 62 -27.76 1.18 11.40
N PRO A 63 -27.15 -0.01 11.23
CA PRO A 63 -27.89 -1.20 10.83
C PRO A 63 -28.96 -1.50 11.90
N ARG A 64 -30.22 -1.59 11.47
CA ARG A 64 -31.37 -1.88 12.36
C ARG A 64 -31.78 -3.36 12.33
N HIS A 65 -31.22 -4.13 11.41
CA HIS A 65 -31.52 -5.55 11.23
C HIS A 65 -30.33 -6.40 11.69
N PRO A 66 -30.56 -7.65 12.14
CA PRO A 66 -29.49 -8.57 12.48
C PRO A 66 -28.51 -8.73 11.31
N PRO A 67 -27.21 -8.90 11.58
CA PRO A 67 -26.20 -9.03 10.54
C PRO A 67 -26.49 -10.27 9.70
N HIS A 68 -27.05 -10.07 8.50
CA HIS A 68 -27.18 -11.13 7.52
C HIS A 68 -25.76 -11.49 7.03
N MET A 69 -25.49 -12.78 6.87
CA MET A 69 -24.20 -13.23 6.35
C MET A 69 -24.07 -12.73 4.90
N ASP A 70 -23.17 -11.77 4.68
CA ASP A 70 -22.97 -11.17 3.36
C ASP A 70 -22.23 -12.18 2.48
N THR A 71 -22.98 -12.87 1.62
CA THR A 71 -22.48 -13.94 0.75
C THR A 71 -21.40 -13.47 -0.23
N LYS A 72 -21.38 -12.16 -0.54
CA LYS A 72 -20.34 -11.51 -1.35
C LYS A 72 -19.05 -11.32 -0.57
N LEU A 73 -19.15 -11.07 0.74
CA LEU A 73 -17.99 -10.91 1.61
C LEU A 73 -17.34 -12.27 1.92
N SER A 74 -18.13 -13.34 1.99
CA SER A 74 -17.63 -14.71 2.16
C SER A 74 -17.16 -15.36 0.86
N HIS A 75 -17.18 -14.65 -0.28
CA HIS A 75 -16.87 -15.20 -1.60
C HIS A 75 -17.69 -16.46 -1.97
N ALA A 76 -18.80 -16.71 -1.27
CA ALA A 76 -19.61 -17.92 -1.45
C ALA A 76 -20.27 -17.98 -2.83
N GLU A 77 -20.52 -16.82 -3.45
CA GLU A 77 -21.07 -16.72 -4.82
C GLU A 77 -20.03 -17.01 -5.90
N THR A 78 -18.74 -16.92 -5.59
CA THR A 78 -17.63 -17.12 -6.54
C THR A 78 -16.89 -18.44 -6.35
N ALA A 79 -17.24 -19.19 -5.30
CA ALA A 79 -16.55 -20.42 -4.96
C ALA A 79 -16.82 -21.49 -6.04
N GLN A 80 -15.75 -22.06 -6.58
CA GLN A 80 -15.85 -23.07 -7.61
C GLN A 80 -16.21 -24.43 -6.97
N TYR A 81 -16.91 -25.30 -7.71
CA TYR A 81 -17.34 -26.61 -7.20
C TYR A 81 -16.17 -27.43 -6.62
N ASP A 82 -14.99 -27.37 -7.25
CA ASP A 82 -13.77 -28.04 -6.79
C ASP A 82 -13.18 -27.43 -5.50
N GLU A 83 -13.40 -26.14 -5.23
CA GLU A 83 -12.92 -25.46 -4.00
C GLU A 83 -13.82 -25.80 -2.81
N LEU A 84 -15.14 -25.85 -3.00
CA LEU A 84 -16.05 -26.36 -1.97
C LEU A 84 -15.75 -27.83 -1.67
N ASP A 85 -15.53 -28.63 -2.71
CA ASP A 85 -15.20 -30.05 -2.57
C ASP A 85 -13.82 -30.29 -1.90
N GLU A 86 -12.95 -29.28 -1.86
CA GLU A 86 -11.71 -29.27 -1.06
C GLU A 86 -11.99 -28.89 0.41
N GLU A 87 -12.83 -27.88 0.66
CA GLU A 87 -13.18 -27.46 2.04
C GLU A 87 -13.96 -28.54 2.81
N PHE A 88 -14.78 -29.33 2.12
CA PHE A 88 -15.59 -30.40 2.71
C PHE A 88 -14.89 -31.78 2.72
N ASP A 89 -13.64 -31.90 2.25
CA ASP A 89 -12.93 -33.18 2.27
C ASP A 89 -12.48 -33.53 3.70
N THR A 90 -12.68 -34.79 4.08
CA THR A 90 -12.26 -35.29 5.39
C THR A 90 -10.77 -35.62 5.40
N PHE A 91 -10.14 -35.59 6.57
CA PHE A 91 -8.80 -36.16 6.74
C PHE A 91 -8.92 -37.59 7.27
N PRO A 92 -8.34 -38.61 6.59
CA PRO A 92 -7.56 -38.57 5.34
C PRO A 92 -8.42 -38.39 4.07
N THR A 93 -7.82 -37.82 3.02
CA THR A 93 -8.52 -37.39 1.79
C THR A 93 -9.32 -38.51 1.13
N SER A 94 -10.56 -38.21 0.74
CA SER A 94 -11.43 -39.12 0.00
C SER A 94 -11.18 -39.10 -1.51
N LYS A 95 -10.35 -38.17 -2.00
CA LYS A 95 -10.19 -37.85 -3.43
C LYS A 95 -9.09 -38.66 -4.11
N GLN A 96 -9.34 -39.04 -5.35
CA GLN A 96 -8.44 -39.86 -6.16
C GLN A 96 -7.34 -39.03 -6.86
N GLY A 97 -6.28 -39.70 -7.31
CA GLY A 97 -5.00 -39.09 -7.70
C GLY A 97 -5.05 -37.99 -8.77
N GLU A 98 -6.00 -38.01 -9.71
CA GLU A 98 -6.10 -36.95 -10.73
C GLU A 98 -6.54 -35.60 -10.15
N ALA A 99 -7.50 -35.60 -9.22
CA ALA A 99 -7.96 -34.37 -8.54
C ALA A 99 -6.89 -33.81 -7.61
N LEU A 100 -6.11 -34.68 -6.96
CA LEU A 100 -4.95 -34.25 -6.16
C LEU A 100 -3.86 -33.63 -7.04
N LYS A 101 -3.63 -34.17 -8.24
CA LYS A 101 -2.62 -33.67 -9.17
C LYS A 101 -2.97 -32.28 -9.70
N THR A 102 -4.22 -32.03 -10.09
CA THR A 102 -4.66 -30.70 -10.56
C THR A 102 -4.57 -29.65 -9.45
N ARG A 103 -4.97 -29.98 -8.21
CA ARG A 103 -4.84 -29.09 -7.04
C ARG A 103 -3.38 -28.78 -6.72
N TYR A 104 -2.51 -29.80 -6.76
CA TYR A 104 -1.07 -29.62 -6.58
C TYR A 104 -0.47 -28.72 -7.66
N ASP A 105 -0.79 -28.93 -8.93
CA ASP A 105 -0.28 -28.12 -10.04
C ASP A 105 -0.76 -26.66 -9.93
N ARG A 106 -1.99 -26.43 -9.48
CA ARG A 106 -2.51 -25.08 -9.16
C ARG A 106 -1.69 -24.42 -8.05
N LEU A 107 -1.44 -25.13 -6.96
CA LEU A 107 -0.66 -24.63 -5.82
C LEU A 107 0.79 -24.32 -6.26
N ARG A 108 1.38 -25.20 -7.06
CA ARG A 108 2.73 -25.04 -7.63
C ARG A 108 2.80 -23.84 -8.58
N GLY A 109 1.75 -23.58 -9.36
CA GLY A 109 1.64 -22.39 -10.20
C GLY A 109 1.57 -21.09 -9.38
N ILE A 110 0.84 -21.09 -8.26
CA ILE A 110 0.78 -19.93 -7.34
C ILE A 110 2.15 -19.73 -6.67
N ALA A 111 2.75 -20.80 -6.16
CA ALA A 111 4.07 -20.77 -5.54
C ALA A 111 5.15 -20.28 -6.52
N GLY A 112 5.13 -20.72 -7.78
CA GLY A 112 6.05 -20.25 -8.82
C GLY A 112 5.93 -18.74 -9.07
N ARG A 113 4.69 -18.22 -9.17
CA ARG A 113 4.46 -16.77 -9.29
C ARG A 113 4.93 -15.99 -8.07
N LEU A 114 4.66 -16.49 -6.87
CA LEU A 114 5.13 -15.87 -5.63
C LEU A 114 6.66 -15.88 -5.55
N MET A 115 7.31 -16.97 -5.96
CA MET A 115 8.77 -17.09 -5.96
C MET A 115 9.42 -16.09 -6.93
N ILE A 116 8.83 -15.87 -8.10
CA ILE A 116 9.27 -14.81 -9.04
C ILE A 116 9.16 -13.43 -8.38
N MET A 117 8.01 -13.11 -7.76
CA MET A 117 7.79 -11.83 -7.08
C MET A 117 8.77 -11.62 -5.91
N ILE A 118 9.07 -12.68 -5.15
CA ILE A 118 10.05 -12.65 -4.05
C ILE A 118 11.47 -12.47 -4.61
N GLY A 119 11.79 -13.09 -5.75
CA GLY A 119 13.07 -12.90 -6.44
C GLY A 119 13.27 -11.46 -6.94
N ASP A 120 12.23 -10.85 -7.49
CA ASP A 120 12.25 -9.44 -7.89
C ASP A 120 12.44 -8.52 -6.68
N LEU A 121 11.75 -8.81 -5.56
CA LEU A 121 11.90 -8.06 -4.31
C LEU A 121 13.31 -8.22 -3.72
N ALA A 122 13.86 -9.43 -3.73
CA ALA A 122 15.21 -9.71 -3.27
C ALA A 122 16.23 -8.93 -4.11
N THR A 123 16.07 -8.92 -5.43
CA THR A 123 16.94 -8.16 -6.35
C THR A 123 16.87 -6.64 -6.07
N GLN A 124 15.68 -6.11 -5.77
CA GLN A 124 15.54 -4.72 -5.34
C GLN A 124 16.22 -4.44 -4.00
N LEU A 125 16.07 -5.35 -3.03
CA LEU A 125 16.72 -5.24 -1.72
C LEU A 125 18.24 -5.32 -1.83
N GLU A 126 18.79 -6.18 -2.69
CA GLU A 126 20.22 -6.26 -2.94
C GLU A 126 20.78 -4.94 -3.46
N ARG A 127 20.09 -4.29 -4.40
CA ARG A 127 20.47 -2.96 -4.93
C ARG A 127 20.47 -1.88 -3.84
N ILE A 128 19.53 -1.94 -2.90
CA ILE A 128 19.50 -1.04 -1.74
C ILE A 128 20.64 -1.36 -0.78
N HIS A 129 20.87 -2.65 -0.51
CA HIS A 129 21.95 -3.10 0.35
C HIS A 129 23.34 -2.71 -0.20
N ALA A 130 23.51 -2.72 -1.53
CA ALA A 130 24.73 -2.28 -2.20
C ALA A 130 25.07 -0.79 -1.92
N LEU A 131 24.07 0.06 -1.67
CA LEU A 131 24.27 1.47 -1.28
C LEU A 131 24.85 1.61 0.13
N VAL A 132 24.65 0.62 0.99
CA VAL A 132 25.15 0.60 2.37
C VAL A 132 26.47 -0.18 2.47
N SER A 133 26.65 -1.21 1.63
CA SER A 133 27.79 -2.12 1.69
C SER A 133 29.08 -1.60 1.03
N TRP A 134 29.17 -0.30 0.72
CA TRP A 134 30.35 0.35 0.11
C TRP A 134 30.88 -0.31 -1.19
N ARG A 135 30.06 -1.10 -1.89
CA ARG A 135 30.49 -1.86 -3.07
C ARG A 135 30.86 -0.94 -4.24
N ASP A 136 30.12 0.15 -4.41
CA ASP A 136 30.41 1.24 -5.36
C ASP A 136 30.72 2.53 -4.58
N PRO A 137 32.00 2.87 -4.33
CA PRO A 137 32.37 4.01 -3.48
C PRO A 137 31.85 5.35 -4.04
N ARG A 138 31.64 5.45 -5.36
CA ARG A 138 31.06 6.64 -6.00
C ARG A 138 29.56 6.79 -5.75
N ALA A 139 28.80 5.69 -5.77
CA ALA A 139 27.35 5.73 -5.57
C ALA A 139 27.02 5.92 -4.08
N THR A 140 27.76 5.24 -3.20
CA THR A 140 27.59 5.39 -1.74
C THR A 140 27.98 6.78 -1.27
N THR A 141 29.05 7.39 -1.79
CA THR A 141 29.40 8.79 -1.45
C THR A 141 28.34 9.79 -1.90
N MET A 142 27.79 9.67 -3.11
CA MET A 142 26.66 10.51 -3.55
C MET A 142 25.43 10.33 -2.66
N PHE A 143 25.13 9.10 -2.25
CA PHE A 143 24.03 8.79 -1.33
C PHE A 143 24.26 9.37 0.07
N LEU A 144 25.47 9.26 0.62
CA LEU A 144 25.82 9.82 1.93
C LEU A 144 25.78 11.35 1.93
N ILE A 145 26.28 12.01 0.89
CA ILE A 145 26.17 13.47 0.72
C ILE A 145 24.69 13.87 0.65
N PHE A 146 23.87 13.14 -0.12
CA PHE A 146 22.42 13.35 -0.17
C PHE A 146 21.77 13.19 1.22
N CYS A 147 22.14 12.15 1.98
CA CYS A 147 21.66 11.95 3.35
C CYS A 147 22.09 13.06 4.30
N LEU A 148 23.32 13.57 4.19
CA LEU A 148 23.79 14.70 5.00
C LEU A 148 22.99 15.97 4.68
N ILE A 149 22.78 16.29 3.40
CA ILE A 149 21.95 17.42 2.99
C ILE A 149 20.52 17.23 3.50
N ALA A 150 19.94 16.04 3.33
CA ALA A 150 18.60 15.73 3.81
C ALA A 150 18.49 15.84 5.33
N CYS A 151 19.52 15.46 6.09
CA CYS A 151 19.58 15.60 7.54
C CYS A 151 19.61 17.08 7.96
N VAL A 152 20.45 17.90 7.32
CA VAL A 152 20.51 19.35 7.58
C VAL A 152 19.18 20.01 7.24
N LEU A 153 18.60 19.71 6.08
CA LEU A 153 17.28 20.19 5.70
C LEU A 153 16.22 19.72 6.70
N ALA A 154 16.25 18.46 7.13
CA ALA A 154 15.33 17.91 8.12
C ALA A 154 15.45 18.55 9.50
N HIS A 155 16.65 19.00 9.85
CA HIS A 155 16.89 19.73 11.08
C HIS A 155 16.36 21.17 11.02
N GLN A 156 16.61 21.87 9.90
CA GLN A 156 16.18 23.25 9.69
C GLN A 156 14.67 23.37 9.46
N VAL A 157 14.09 22.37 8.82
CA VAL A 157 12.69 22.35 8.42
C VAL A 157 11.93 21.48 9.42
N GLN A 158 11.07 22.09 10.23
CA GLN A 158 10.17 21.35 11.14
C GLN A 158 9.49 20.20 10.38
N PHE A 159 9.42 19.00 10.97
CA PHE A 159 8.81 17.79 10.38
C PHE A 159 7.47 18.03 9.66
N ARG A 160 6.70 19.03 10.13
CA ARG A 160 5.47 19.55 9.53
C ARG A 160 5.58 19.85 8.04
N TYR A 161 6.64 20.50 7.60
CA TYR A 161 6.79 20.86 6.19
C TYR A 161 7.08 19.62 5.33
N PHE A 162 7.81 18.62 5.84
CA PHE A 162 7.97 17.34 5.12
C PHE A 162 6.64 16.63 4.97
N VAL A 163 5.83 16.58 6.03
CA VAL A 163 4.48 16.02 5.99
C VAL A 163 3.59 16.78 5.00
N LEU A 164 3.69 18.11 4.95
CA LEU A 164 2.96 18.93 3.97
C LEU A 164 3.43 18.65 2.55
N VAL A 165 4.74 18.70 2.28
CA VAL A 165 5.30 18.45 0.94
C VAL A 165 4.94 17.06 0.44
N THR A 166 5.09 16.03 1.28
CA THR A 166 4.71 14.66 0.91
C THR A 166 3.22 14.52 0.66
N TRP A 167 2.36 15.13 1.50
CA TRP A 167 0.91 15.12 1.31
C TRP A 167 0.47 15.86 0.04
N THR A 168 1.00 17.06 -0.19
CA THR A 168 0.73 17.86 -1.40
C THR A 168 1.16 17.12 -2.67
N TYR A 169 2.32 16.45 -2.61
CA TYR A 169 2.81 15.62 -3.71
C TYR A 169 1.92 14.39 -3.94
N ALA A 170 1.49 13.71 -2.88
CA ALA A 170 0.60 12.55 -2.99
C ALA A 170 -0.77 12.92 -3.57
N MET A 171 -1.31 14.08 -3.18
CA MET A 171 -2.61 14.61 -3.62
C MET A 171 -2.53 15.41 -4.93
N ARG A 172 -1.38 15.40 -5.62
CA ARG A 172 -1.16 16.17 -6.85
C ARG A 172 -2.28 15.93 -7.88
N PRO A 173 -2.84 17.00 -8.48
CA PRO A 173 -3.86 16.91 -9.52
C PRO A 173 -3.45 15.92 -10.62
N PRO A 174 -4.37 15.09 -11.13
CA PRO A 174 -4.07 14.09 -12.14
C PRO A 174 -3.50 14.71 -13.43
N ARG A 175 -3.87 15.97 -13.75
CA ARG A 175 -3.33 16.74 -14.89
C ARG A 175 -1.82 16.99 -14.80
N LEU A 176 -1.24 16.96 -13.59
CA LEU A 176 0.19 17.18 -13.35
C LEU A 176 0.96 15.87 -13.13
N ARG A 177 0.31 14.70 -13.31
CA ARG A 177 0.97 13.39 -13.28
C ARG A 177 1.43 13.03 -14.69
N VAL A 178 2.64 13.48 -15.04
CA VAL A 178 3.36 12.92 -16.19
C VAL A 178 3.99 11.60 -15.75
N GLY A 179 3.82 10.54 -16.54
CA GLY A 179 4.35 9.20 -16.30
C GLY A 179 5.87 9.11 -16.47
N ILE A 180 6.61 10.00 -15.82
CA ILE A 180 8.08 9.93 -15.80
C ILE A 180 8.44 8.93 -14.69
N PRO A 181 9.22 7.87 -14.98
CA PRO A 181 9.72 6.98 -13.94
C PRO A 181 10.43 7.82 -12.88
N SER A 182 10.12 7.57 -11.61
CA SER A 182 10.66 8.38 -10.53
C SER A 182 12.20 8.36 -10.59
N ILE A 183 12.83 9.52 -10.35
CA ILE A 183 14.30 9.67 -10.41
C ILE A 183 14.99 8.59 -9.57
N LEU A 184 14.38 8.24 -8.42
CA LEU A 184 14.83 7.17 -7.53
C LEU A 184 14.77 5.79 -8.20
N GLN A 185 13.68 5.45 -8.89
CA GLN A 185 13.57 4.18 -9.63
C GLN A 185 14.57 4.10 -10.79
N ASN A 186 14.82 5.20 -11.50
CA ASN A 186 15.84 5.25 -12.55
C ASN A 186 17.26 5.07 -12.00
N PHE A 187 17.55 5.64 -10.83
CA PHE A 187 18.83 5.46 -10.15
C PHE A 187 19.01 4.02 -9.65
N LEU A 188 17.98 3.45 -8.99
CA LEU A 188 17.96 2.05 -8.54
C LEU A 188 18.11 1.06 -9.70
N ARG A 189 17.52 1.34 -10.86
CA ARG A 189 17.66 0.47 -12.03
C ARG A 189 19.06 0.50 -12.65
N ARG A 190 19.84 1.57 -12.39
CA ARG A 190 21.21 1.73 -12.88
C ARG A 190 22.29 1.20 -11.93
N LEU A 191 21.91 0.82 -10.70
CA LEU A 191 22.83 0.19 -9.76
C LEU A 191 23.06 -1.28 -10.14
N PRO A 192 24.31 -1.76 -10.17
CA PRO A 192 24.63 -3.14 -10.54
C PRO A 192 24.03 -4.13 -9.54
N ALA A 193 23.33 -5.17 -10.03
CA ALA A 193 22.85 -6.28 -9.22
C ALA A 193 23.86 -7.44 -9.24
N LYS A 194 23.91 -8.27 -8.19
CA LYS A 194 24.83 -9.43 -8.15
C LYS A 194 24.55 -10.45 -9.25
N THR A 195 23.31 -10.57 -9.69
CA THR A 195 22.90 -11.42 -10.81
C THR A 195 23.62 -11.05 -12.12
N ASP A 196 23.95 -9.78 -12.33
CA ASP A 196 24.70 -9.32 -13.51
C ASP A 196 26.22 -9.61 -13.41
N SER A 197 26.72 -9.98 -12.22
CA SER A 197 28.13 -10.36 -11.98
C SER A 197 28.37 -11.87 -11.87
N MET A 198 27.33 -12.68 -12.07
CA MET A 198 27.41 -14.14 -12.11
C MET A 198 27.44 -14.71 -13.55
N LEU A 199 27.60 -13.84 -14.55
CA LEU A 199 28.02 -14.18 -15.93
C LEU A 199 29.52 -13.91 -16.07
#